data_AF-A0A6J4JGI1-F1
#
_entry.id   AF-A0A6J4JGI1-F1
#
_cell.length_a   1.000
_cell.length_b   1.000
_cell.length_c   1.000
_cell.angle_alpha   90.00
_cell.angle_beta   90.00
_cell.angle_gamma   90.00
#
_symmetry.space_group_name_H-M   'P 1'
#
loop_
_entity.id
_entity.type
_entity.pdbx_description
1 polymer ?
#
loop_
_entity_poly.entity_id
_entity_poly.type
_entity_poly.pdbx_seq_one_letter_code
_entity_poly.pdbx_strand_id
1 'polypeptide(L)'
;MATVNVLVLIHGMTLETVASTHSPAYDVLWDGLKRKEPLLAQKIDKVVHVEWGHKLVGSPPNGPADDELTTDAENTIQRASSYDQVRNDPSGDNHPHPTPPWDLPTHAARRITKPLKETVLLLGFTDAVFYCSPDGERAVRKAVYSRVLSQLEPYRGATEVRLHVIAASLGATVAFDFLYGLIAPGVVPDFVADRQGDETDRERFNFWRRRAQLPAPTLVLGSKTTTGAQIPLMMMRSKNVVRVLAQGQRLDPTVIGVPRSGLPKWCIFYDVDDILGFPTRRLFDAHGTIQETEVNTGLNPTDAHSLYWTNAYVLTEVAKLISQNL
;
A
#
# COMPACT_ATOMS: atom_id res chain seq x y z
N MET A 1 27.19 13.70 10.13
CA MET A 1 25.90 14.30 9.71
C MET A 1 24.85 13.91 10.75
N ALA A 2 23.74 14.64 10.86
CA ALA A 2 22.67 14.30 11.81
C ALA A 2 21.86 13.06 11.36
N THR A 3 20.97 12.59 12.23
CA THR A 3 19.87 11.66 11.89
C THR A 3 18.94 12.33 10.88
N VAL A 4 18.52 11.59 9.85
CA VAL A 4 17.59 12.05 8.81
C VAL A 4 16.30 11.24 8.91
N ASN A 5 15.15 11.89 8.98
CA ASN A 5 13.84 11.26 8.97
C ASN A 5 13.17 11.44 7.61
N VAL A 6 12.81 10.32 6.97
CA VAL A 6 12.16 10.29 5.66
C VAL A 6 10.77 9.69 5.81
N LEU A 7 9.73 10.46 5.46
CA LEU A 7 8.36 9.99 5.36
C LEU A 7 8.11 9.46 3.95
N VAL A 8 7.69 8.21 3.83
CA VAL A 8 7.35 7.54 2.57
C VAL A 8 5.86 7.25 2.53
N LEU A 9 5.18 7.75 1.49
CA LEU A 9 3.76 7.56 1.26
C LEU A 9 3.56 6.63 0.07
N ILE A 10 2.88 5.50 0.27
CA ILE A 10 2.67 4.47 -0.75
C ILE A 10 1.20 4.05 -0.80
N HIS A 11 0.52 4.29 -1.91
CA HIS A 11 -0.87 3.84 -2.13
C HIS A 11 -0.89 2.56 -3.02
N GLY A 12 -1.98 1.78 -2.94
CA GLY A 12 -2.42 0.89 -4.02
C GLY A 12 -3.28 1.65 -5.03
N MET A 13 -3.63 1.08 -6.17
CA MET A 13 -4.32 1.83 -7.23
C MET A 13 -5.65 2.46 -6.77
N THR A 14 -6.00 3.63 -7.32
CA THR A 14 -7.26 4.31 -6.98
C THR A 14 -8.47 3.52 -7.47
N LEU A 15 -9.60 3.69 -6.78
CA LEU A 15 -10.91 3.28 -7.28
C LEU A 15 -11.47 4.18 -8.41
N GLU A 16 -10.68 5.16 -8.87
CA GLU A 16 -11.06 6.10 -9.92
C GLU A 16 -10.77 5.52 -11.31
N THR A 17 -11.70 5.74 -12.24
CA THR A 17 -11.53 5.31 -13.65
C THR A 17 -10.71 6.29 -14.49
N VAL A 18 -10.36 7.46 -13.94
CA VAL A 18 -9.54 8.45 -14.62
C VAL A 18 -8.20 8.49 -13.93
N ALA A 19 -7.12 8.18 -14.66
CA ALA A 19 -5.78 8.27 -14.14
C ALA A 19 -5.51 9.69 -13.58
N SER A 20 -5.19 9.76 -12.30
CA SER A 20 -4.90 10.99 -11.57
C SER A 20 -3.68 10.78 -10.67
N THR A 21 -2.96 11.87 -10.36
CA THR A 21 -1.88 11.79 -9.37
C THR A 21 -2.47 11.67 -7.97
N HIS A 22 -1.82 10.92 -7.09
CA HIS A 22 -2.19 10.84 -5.67
C HIS A 22 -1.56 11.96 -4.85
N SER A 23 -0.64 12.71 -5.44
CA SER A 23 0.07 13.82 -4.81
C SER A 23 -0.86 14.80 -4.07
N PRO A 24 -2.04 15.20 -4.57
CA PRO A 24 -2.98 16.01 -3.79
C PRO A 24 -3.48 15.31 -2.52
N ALA A 25 -3.78 14.01 -2.56
CA ALA A 25 -4.19 13.25 -1.38
C ALA A 25 -3.04 13.10 -0.37
N TYR A 26 -1.81 12.92 -0.86
CA TYR A 26 -0.60 12.92 -0.05
C TYR A 26 -0.34 14.26 0.63
N ASP A 27 -0.54 15.37 -0.08
CA ASP A 27 -0.42 16.72 0.48
C ASP A 27 -1.48 16.97 1.56
N VAL A 28 -2.74 16.57 1.31
CA VAL A 28 -3.82 16.65 2.31
C VAL A 28 -3.48 15.86 3.58
N LEU A 29 -2.98 14.63 3.42
CA LEU A 29 -2.52 13.81 4.55
C LEU A 29 -1.39 14.52 5.30
N TRP A 30 -0.34 14.94 4.59
CA TRP A 30 0.83 15.56 5.20
C TRP A 30 0.49 16.86 5.95
N ASP A 31 -0.35 17.71 5.34
CA ASP A 31 -0.88 18.91 5.99
C ASP A 31 -1.74 18.57 7.20
N GLY A 32 -2.54 17.50 7.12
CA GLY A 32 -3.28 16.94 8.25
C GLY A 32 -2.36 16.57 9.41
N LEU A 33 -1.28 15.82 9.14
CA LEU A 33 -0.31 15.38 10.14
C LEU A 33 0.39 16.57 10.80
N LYS A 34 0.85 17.57 10.02
CA LYS A 34 1.48 18.78 10.56
C LYS A 34 0.53 19.60 11.44
N ARG A 35 -0.77 19.65 11.11
CA ARG A 35 -1.77 20.32 11.96
C ARG A 35 -1.97 19.60 13.29
N LYS A 36 -1.84 18.26 13.31
CA LYS A 36 -1.97 17.46 14.53
C LYS A 36 -0.71 17.51 15.40
N GLU A 37 0.47 17.47 14.77
CA GLU A 37 1.77 17.56 15.43
C GLU A 37 2.70 18.50 14.64
N PRO A 38 2.77 19.79 15.01
CA PRO A 38 3.59 20.78 14.29
C PRO A 38 5.09 20.46 14.25
N LEU A 39 5.61 19.70 15.23
CA LEU A 39 7.03 19.29 15.25
C LEU A 39 7.41 18.42 14.05
N LEU A 40 6.45 17.72 13.43
CA LEU A 40 6.72 16.89 12.25
C LEU A 40 7.30 17.73 11.11
N ALA A 41 6.81 18.96 10.91
CA ALA A 41 7.30 19.86 9.88
C ALA A 41 8.79 20.23 10.03
N GLN A 42 9.30 20.18 11.27
CA GLN A 42 10.68 20.52 11.59
C GLN A 42 11.60 19.29 11.60
N LYS A 43 11.03 18.10 11.80
CA LYS A 43 11.78 16.86 12.08
C LYS A 43 11.78 15.87 10.93
N ILE A 44 10.81 15.95 10.02
CA ILE A 44 10.81 15.17 8.77
C ILE A 44 11.59 15.96 7.71
N ASP A 45 12.75 15.44 7.32
CA ASP A 45 13.65 16.07 6.36
C ASP A 45 13.15 15.91 4.92
N LYS A 46 12.40 14.85 4.65
CA LYS A 46 11.91 14.50 3.32
C LYS A 46 10.58 13.78 3.36
N VAL A 47 9.65 14.20 2.50
CA VAL A 47 8.44 13.44 2.17
C VAL A 47 8.60 12.88 0.76
N VAL A 48 8.36 11.58 0.60
CA VAL A 48 8.45 10.83 -0.66
C VAL A 48 7.05 10.38 -1.05
N HIS A 49 6.55 10.97 -2.13
CA HIS A 49 5.29 10.57 -2.78
C HIS A 49 5.61 9.47 -3.78
N VAL A 50 5.14 8.24 -3.52
CA VAL A 50 5.27 7.13 -4.47
C VAL A 50 3.99 7.05 -5.30
N GLU A 51 4.15 7.23 -6.61
CA GLU A 51 3.09 7.08 -7.62
C GLU A 51 3.50 5.93 -8.55
N TRP A 52 2.53 5.09 -8.92
CA TRP A 52 2.70 3.96 -9.84
C TRP A 52 1.33 3.53 -10.40
N GLY A 53 1.34 2.67 -11.42
CA GLY A 53 0.12 1.99 -11.89
C GLY A 53 -0.70 2.75 -12.94
N HIS A 54 -0.34 4.00 -13.23
CA HIS A 54 -1.07 4.88 -14.13
C HIS A 54 -0.16 5.82 -14.93
N LYS A 55 -0.49 6.03 -16.20
CA LYS A 55 0.19 7.02 -17.05
C LYS A 55 -0.29 8.44 -16.72
N LEU A 56 0.64 9.31 -16.32
CA LEU A 56 0.32 10.71 -16.07
C LEU A 56 0.07 11.51 -17.35
N VAL A 57 -0.85 12.47 -17.26
CA VAL A 57 -1.10 13.44 -18.32
C VAL A 57 0.18 14.25 -18.56
N GLY A 58 0.72 14.17 -19.77
CA GLY A 58 1.97 14.84 -20.15
C GLY A 58 3.25 14.03 -19.94
N SER A 59 3.16 12.74 -19.58
CA SER A 59 4.32 11.84 -19.58
C SER A 59 5.02 11.85 -20.97
N PRO A 60 6.37 11.73 -21.01
CA PRO A 60 7.13 11.75 -22.25
C PRO A 60 6.58 10.77 -23.30
N PRO A 61 6.83 10.98 -24.60
CA PRO A 61 6.32 10.12 -25.67
C PRO A 61 6.94 8.71 -25.69
N ASN A 62 7.92 8.44 -24.83
CA ASN A 62 8.35 7.08 -24.55
C ASN A 62 7.10 6.31 -24.09
N GLY A 63 6.84 5.14 -24.67
CA GLY A 63 5.66 4.35 -24.34
C GLY A 63 5.49 4.15 -22.82
N PRO A 64 4.25 3.93 -22.34
CA PRO A 64 4.00 3.73 -20.92
C PRO A 64 4.88 2.61 -20.36
N ALA A 65 5.36 2.78 -19.12
CA ALA A 65 5.98 1.68 -18.40
C ALA A 65 4.95 0.57 -18.15
N ASP A 66 5.42 -0.67 -17.94
CA ASP A 66 4.54 -1.84 -17.80
C ASP A 66 3.51 -1.66 -16.67
N ASP A 67 3.87 -1.01 -15.56
CA ASP A 67 2.93 -0.73 -14.47
C ASP A 67 1.90 0.34 -14.85
N GLU A 68 2.26 1.34 -15.66
CA GLU A 68 1.38 2.45 -16.08
C GLU A 68 0.20 2.01 -16.95
N LEU A 69 0.26 0.80 -17.52
CA LEU A 69 -0.80 0.19 -18.31
C LEU A 69 -1.93 -0.38 -17.46
N THR A 70 -1.74 -0.53 -16.14
CA THR A 70 -2.68 -1.25 -15.28
C THR A 70 -4.02 -0.54 -15.21
N THR A 71 -4.05 0.78 -14.99
CA THR A 71 -5.32 1.55 -14.97
C THR A 71 -6.05 1.47 -16.31
N ASP A 72 -5.33 1.51 -17.43
CA ASP A 72 -5.94 1.42 -18.77
C ASP A 72 -6.56 0.04 -19.01
N ALA A 73 -5.89 -1.03 -18.54
CA ALA A 73 -6.40 -2.39 -18.60
C ALA A 73 -7.64 -2.58 -17.71
N GLU A 74 -7.59 -2.11 -16.45
CA GLU A 74 -8.73 -2.13 -15.53
C GLU A 74 -9.95 -1.41 -16.09
N ASN A 75 -9.74 -0.21 -16.61
CA ASN A 75 -10.78 0.57 -17.27
C ASN A 75 -11.37 -0.14 -18.49
N THR A 76 -10.52 -0.83 -19.27
CA THR A 76 -10.97 -1.60 -20.43
C THR A 76 -11.83 -2.78 -19.99
N ILE A 77 -11.41 -3.53 -18.96
CA ILE A 77 -12.19 -4.63 -18.40
C ILE A 77 -13.50 -4.11 -17.80
N GLN A 78 -13.47 -3.00 -17.07
CA GLN A 78 -14.66 -2.38 -16.46
C GLN A 78 -15.69 -1.97 -17.52
N ARG A 79 -15.25 -1.28 -18.57
CA ARG A 79 -16.13 -0.93 -19.70
C ARG A 79 -16.69 -2.17 -20.42
N ALA A 80 -15.87 -3.20 -20.60
CA ALA A 80 -16.29 -4.42 -21.31
C ALA A 80 -17.19 -5.35 -20.47
N SER A 81 -17.12 -5.29 -19.15
CA SER A 81 -17.76 -6.29 -18.26
C SER A 81 -18.74 -5.72 -17.22
N SER A 82 -18.91 -4.40 -17.16
CA SER A 82 -19.89 -3.80 -16.24
C SER A 82 -21.32 -4.18 -16.61
N TYR A 83 -22.13 -4.38 -15.58
CA TYR A 83 -23.52 -4.81 -15.72
C TYR A 83 -24.34 -3.88 -16.59
N ASP A 84 -24.16 -2.57 -16.43
CA ASP A 84 -24.90 -1.57 -17.21
C ASP A 84 -24.48 -1.60 -18.68
N GLN A 85 -23.19 -1.78 -18.98
CA GLN A 85 -22.72 -1.85 -20.36
C GLN A 85 -23.28 -3.09 -21.06
N VAL A 86 -23.18 -4.27 -20.43
CA VAL A 86 -23.75 -5.52 -20.98
C VAL A 86 -25.27 -5.45 -21.12
N ARG A 87 -25.97 -4.81 -20.18
CA ARG A 87 -27.43 -4.65 -20.24
C ARG A 87 -27.89 -3.69 -21.35
N ASN A 88 -27.09 -2.68 -21.67
CA ASN A 88 -27.41 -1.65 -22.66
C ASN A 88 -26.82 -1.94 -24.05
N ASP A 89 -25.95 -2.94 -24.19
CA ASP A 89 -25.40 -3.38 -25.46
C ASP A 89 -26.51 -4.06 -26.31
N PRO A 90 -26.76 -3.58 -27.54
CA PRO A 90 -27.81 -4.10 -28.42
C PRO A 90 -27.55 -5.51 -28.99
N SER A 91 -26.41 -6.13 -28.69
CA SER A 91 -26.10 -7.49 -29.14
C SER A 91 -27.19 -8.51 -28.74
N GLY A 92 -27.62 -9.32 -29.71
CA GLY A 92 -28.60 -10.39 -29.49
C GLY A 92 -28.07 -11.56 -28.65
N ASP A 93 -26.76 -11.61 -28.41
CA ASP A 93 -26.10 -12.61 -27.57
C ASP A 93 -26.18 -12.25 -26.07
N ASN A 94 -26.57 -11.01 -25.74
CA ASN A 94 -26.78 -10.58 -24.37
C ASN A 94 -28.21 -10.91 -23.93
N HIS A 95 -28.34 -11.77 -22.92
CA HIS A 95 -29.63 -12.18 -22.36
C HIS A 95 -29.81 -11.65 -20.92
N PRO A 96 -30.03 -10.33 -20.72
CA PRO A 96 -30.16 -9.76 -19.39
C PRO A 96 -31.40 -10.30 -18.68
N HIS A 97 -31.24 -10.83 -17.46
CA HIS A 97 -32.38 -11.33 -16.70
C HIS A 97 -33.34 -10.18 -16.33
N PRO A 98 -34.63 -10.26 -16.67
CA PRO A 98 -35.60 -9.24 -16.31
C PRO A 98 -35.71 -9.18 -14.78
N THR A 99 -35.75 -7.97 -14.22
CA THR A 99 -35.91 -7.79 -12.78
C THR A 99 -37.12 -6.93 -12.58
N PRO A 100 -38.22 -7.51 -12.08
CA PRO A 100 -39.45 -6.77 -11.93
C PRO A 100 -39.27 -5.54 -11.04
N PRO A 101 -39.98 -4.42 -11.30
CA PRO A 101 -39.84 -3.21 -10.49
C PRO A 101 -40.30 -3.41 -9.04
N TRP A 102 -41.14 -4.42 -8.76
CA TRP A 102 -41.62 -4.76 -7.42
C TRP A 102 -40.68 -5.68 -6.62
N ASP A 103 -39.58 -6.17 -7.21
CA ASP A 103 -38.58 -6.98 -6.50
C ASP A 103 -37.59 -6.08 -5.74
N LEU A 104 -38.12 -5.37 -4.74
CA LEU A 104 -37.37 -4.44 -3.90
C LEU A 104 -36.13 -5.08 -3.25
N PRO A 105 -36.17 -6.33 -2.73
CA PRO A 105 -34.99 -6.99 -2.18
C PRO A 105 -33.85 -7.12 -3.19
N THR A 106 -34.13 -7.56 -4.42
CA THR A 106 -33.10 -7.70 -5.46
C THR A 106 -32.53 -6.34 -5.88
N HIS A 107 -33.38 -5.31 -6.02
CA HIS A 107 -32.90 -3.95 -6.34
C HIS A 107 -32.01 -3.39 -5.23
N ALA A 108 -32.38 -3.58 -3.96
CA ALA A 108 -31.57 -3.17 -2.83
C ALA A 108 -30.22 -3.91 -2.80
N ALA A 109 -30.23 -5.23 -2.99
CA ALA A 109 -29.00 -6.03 -3.06
C ALA A 109 -28.08 -5.55 -4.18
N ARG A 110 -28.61 -5.25 -5.38
CA ARG A 110 -27.82 -4.76 -6.53
C ARG A 110 -27.20 -3.39 -6.32
N ARG A 111 -27.85 -2.50 -5.57
CA ARG A 111 -27.27 -1.21 -5.19
C ARG A 111 -26.02 -1.35 -4.33
N ILE A 112 -25.87 -2.47 -3.63
CA ILE A 112 -24.70 -2.78 -2.80
C ILE A 112 -23.68 -3.61 -3.60
N THR A 113 -24.12 -4.69 -4.26
CA THR A 113 -23.21 -5.64 -4.93
C THR A 113 -22.55 -5.06 -6.16
N LYS A 114 -23.20 -4.12 -6.87
CA LYS A 114 -22.62 -3.52 -8.07
C LYS A 114 -21.41 -2.62 -7.74
N PRO A 115 -21.49 -1.61 -6.86
CA PRO A 115 -20.31 -0.85 -6.45
C PRO A 115 -19.19 -1.73 -5.88
N LEU A 116 -19.55 -2.74 -5.08
CA LEU A 116 -18.58 -3.70 -4.56
C LEU A 116 -17.84 -4.43 -5.70
N LYS A 117 -18.58 -5.05 -6.63
CA LYS A 117 -17.97 -5.85 -7.71
C LYS A 117 -17.20 -4.97 -8.70
N GLU A 118 -17.79 -3.88 -9.15
CA GLU A 118 -17.29 -3.10 -10.29
C GLU A 118 -16.31 -2.00 -9.90
N THR A 119 -16.37 -1.52 -8.66
CA THR A 119 -15.46 -0.47 -8.16
C THR A 119 -14.45 -1.07 -7.21
N VAL A 120 -14.89 -1.64 -6.08
CA VAL A 120 -13.95 -2.10 -5.04
C VAL A 120 -13.15 -3.32 -5.50
N LEU A 121 -13.78 -4.38 -6.00
CA LEU A 121 -13.05 -5.57 -6.44
C LEU A 121 -12.33 -5.34 -7.76
N LEU A 122 -13.01 -4.81 -8.77
CA LEU A 122 -12.41 -4.67 -10.10
C LEU A 122 -11.33 -3.58 -10.15
N LEU A 123 -11.52 -2.42 -9.51
CA LEU A 123 -10.53 -1.33 -9.57
C LEU A 123 -9.60 -1.31 -8.35
N GLY A 124 -10.03 -1.87 -7.20
CA GLY A 124 -9.25 -1.83 -5.95
C GLY A 124 -8.50 -3.12 -5.61
N PHE A 125 -8.77 -4.24 -6.29
CA PHE A 125 -8.10 -5.51 -6.03
C PHE A 125 -7.39 -6.12 -7.25
N THR A 126 -7.65 -5.61 -8.47
CA THR A 126 -6.98 -6.10 -9.68
C THR A 126 -5.48 -5.83 -9.64
N ASP A 127 -5.07 -4.69 -9.07
CA ASP A 127 -3.68 -4.36 -8.81
C ASP A 127 -2.98 -5.42 -7.92
N ALA A 128 -3.69 -5.95 -6.92
CA ALA A 128 -3.20 -7.01 -6.05
C ALA A 128 -3.06 -8.34 -6.81
N VAL A 129 -3.99 -8.65 -7.72
CA VAL A 129 -3.90 -9.81 -8.62
C VAL A 129 -2.70 -9.68 -9.56
N PHE A 130 -2.53 -8.51 -10.18
CA PHE A 130 -1.37 -8.21 -11.02
C PHE A 130 -0.07 -8.37 -10.25
N TYR A 131 -0.01 -7.85 -9.01
CA TYR A 131 1.13 -7.99 -8.10
C TYR A 131 1.40 -9.41 -7.60
N CYS A 132 0.49 -10.37 -7.85
CA CYS A 132 0.74 -11.79 -7.57
C CYS A 132 1.39 -12.53 -8.76
N SER A 133 1.46 -11.90 -9.93
CA SER A 133 2.16 -12.45 -11.09
C SER A 133 3.66 -12.09 -11.05
N PRO A 134 4.57 -12.92 -11.57
CA PRO A 134 6.00 -12.60 -11.60
C PRO A 134 6.32 -11.28 -12.34
N ASP A 135 5.61 -11.00 -13.42
CA ASP A 135 5.81 -9.79 -14.22
C ASP A 135 5.25 -8.56 -13.51
N GLY A 136 4.04 -8.64 -12.93
CA GLY A 136 3.45 -7.55 -12.18
C GLY A 136 4.19 -7.26 -10.87
N GLU A 137 4.64 -8.29 -10.15
CA GLU A 137 5.50 -8.14 -8.97
C GLU A 137 6.79 -7.38 -9.31
N ARG A 138 7.44 -7.76 -10.42
CA ARG A 138 8.63 -7.08 -10.94
C ARG A 138 8.36 -5.63 -11.30
N ALA A 139 7.29 -5.36 -12.07
CA ALA A 139 6.94 -4.02 -12.54
C ALA A 139 6.66 -3.08 -11.36
N VAL A 140 5.80 -3.49 -10.44
CA VAL A 140 5.42 -2.69 -9.26
C VAL A 140 6.61 -2.48 -8.33
N ARG A 141 7.39 -3.53 -8.02
CA ARG A 141 8.58 -3.37 -7.17
C ARG A 141 9.59 -2.43 -7.80
N LYS A 142 9.84 -2.54 -9.10
CA LYS A 142 10.71 -1.59 -9.81
C LYS A 142 10.19 -0.17 -9.66
N ALA A 143 8.95 0.11 -10.08
CA ALA A 143 8.37 1.46 -10.00
C ALA A 143 8.46 2.06 -8.58
N VAL A 144 8.02 1.30 -7.56
CA VAL A 144 7.98 1.77 -6.17
C VAL A 144 9.38 1.88 -5.57
N TYR A 145 10.22 0.85 -5.69
CA TYR A 145 11.52 0.80 -5.02
C TYR A 145 12.46 1.83 -5.63
N SER A 146 12.54 1.95 -6.96
CA SER A 146 13.37 2.94 -7.65
C SER A 146 13.06 4.36 -7.19
N ARG A 147 11.78 4.67 -7.02
CA ARG A 147 11.34 6.00 -6.55
C ARG A 147 11.74 6.26 -5.10
N VAL A 148 11.56 5.29 -4.19
CA VAL A 148 12.02 5.45 -2.80
C VAL A 148 13.56 5.55 -2.74
N LEU A 149 14.27 4.62 -3.38
CA LEU A 149 15.73 4.52 -3.33
C LEU A 149 16.43 5.76 -3.92
N SER A 150 15.93 6.29 -5.03
CA SER A 150 16.46 7.52 -5.64
C SER A 150 16.29 8.74 -4.73
N GLN A 151 15.19 8.82 -3.96
CA GLN A 151 14.99 9.90 -2.99
C GLN A 151 15.82 9.74 -1.73
N LEU A 152 16.28 8.52 -1.42
CA LEU A 152 17.21 8.29 -0.31
C LEU A 152 18.67 8.61 -0.68
N GLU A 153 19.02 8.61 -1.98
CA GLU A 153 20.38 8.80 -2.49
C GLU A 153 21.15 10.00 -1.88
N PRO A 154 20.55 11.19 -1.70
CA PRO A 154 21.25 12.32 -1.08
C PRO A 154 21.70 12.06 0.37
N TYR A 155 21.14 11.07 1.05
CA TYR A 155 21.35 10.79 2.47
C TYR A 155 22.31 9.62 2.72
N ARG A 156 23.03 9.13 1.71
CA ARG A 156 24.02 8.04 1.88
C ARG A 156 25.04 8.32 2.98
N GLY A 157 25.44 9.58 3.16
CA GLY A 157 26.39 10.02 4.19
C GLY A 157 25.79 10.35 5.56
N ALA A 158 24.47 10.26 5.74
CA ALA A 158 23.82 10.50 7.03
C ALA A 158 24.26 9.46 8.07
N THR A 159 24.38 9.85 9.34
CA THR A 159 24.75 8.91 10.41
C THR A 159 23.67 7.86 10.63
N GLU A 160 22.41 8.28 10.58
CA GLU A 160 21.24 7.41 10.63
C GLU A 160 20.20 7.94 9.64
N VAL A 161 19.52 7.03 8.94
CA VAL A 161 18.32 7.31 8.16
C VAL A 161 17.17 6.53 8.75
N ARG A 162 16.09 7.23 9.10
CA ARG A 162 14.90 6.65 9.69
C ARG A 162 13.72 6.76 8.74
N LEU A 163 13.14 5.62 8.38
CA LEU A 163 11.98 5.55 7.49
C LEU A 163 10.70 5.58 8.32
N HIS A 164 9.84 6.55 8.04
CA HIS A 164 8.45 6.56 8.47
C HIS A 164 7.60 6.23 7.26
N VAL A 165 6.79 5.17 7.33
CA VAL A 165 6.04 4.68 6.16
C VAL A 165 4.56 4.78 6.44
N ILE A 166 3.80 5.43 5.57
CA ILE A 166 2.33 5.38 5.57
C ILE A 166 1.93 4.74 4.27
N ALA A 167 1.17 3.64 4.37
CA ALA A 167 0.80 2.88 3.20
C ALA A 167 -0.67 2.46 3.22
N ALA A 168 -1.34 2.49 2.07
CA ALA A 168 -2.74 2.13 1.95
C ALA A 168 -2.96 1.05 0.88
N SER A 169 -4.01 0.23 1.06
CA SER A 169 -4.39 -0.82 0.11
C SER A 169 -3.19 -1.72 -0.25
N LEU A 170 -2.99 -2.05 -1.53
CA LEU A 170 -1.85 -2.84 -1.99
C LEU A 170 -0.50 -2.21 -1.60
N GLY A 171 -0.41 -0.89 -1.54
CA GLY A 171 0.78 -0.16 -1.10
C GLY A 171 1.30 -0.63 0.26
N ALA A 172 0.41 -1.07 1.16
CA ALA A 172 0.78 -1.63 2.46
C ALA A 172 1.56 -2.96 2.36
N THR A 173 1.19 -3.79 1.39
CA THR A 173 1.89 -5.04 1.05
C THR A 173 3.22 -4.74 0.36
N VAL A 174 3.25 -3.82 -0.62
CA VAL A 174 4.50 -3.43 -1.28
C VAL A 174 5.49 -2.82 -0.28
N ALA A 175 5.01 -1.99 0.65
CA ALA A 175 5.81 -1.45 1.75
C ALA A 175 6.30 -2.54 2.70
N PHE A 176 5.50 -3.59 2.95
CA PHE A 176 5.92 -4.74 3.73
C PHE A 176 7.07 -5.48 3.05
N ASP A 177 6.92 -5.80 1.76
CA ASP A 177 7.93 -6.48 0.95
C ASP A 177 9.22 -5.65 0.83
N PHE A 178 9.10 -4.32 0.71
CA PHE A 178 10.26 -3.41 0.67
C PHE A 178 11.07 -3.45 1.96
N LEU A 179 10.39 -3.30 3.11
CA LEU A 179 11.04 -3.34 4.42
C LEU A 179 11.61 -4.74 4.71
N TYR A 180 10.87 -5.80 4.36
CA TYR A 180 11.35 -7.17 4.46
C TYR A 180 12.63 -7.37 3.66
N GLY A 181 12.62 -6.91 2.41
CA GLY A 181 13.78 -6.98 1.52
C GLY A 181 14.98 -6.14 1.99
N LEU A 182 14.78 -5.07 2.75
CA LEU A 182 15.89 -4.29 3.32
C LEU A 182 16.41 -4.87 4.64
N ILE A 183 15.53 -5.39 5.48
CA ILE A 183 15.82 -5.64 6.90
C ILE A 183 16.03 -7.13 7.17
N ALA A 184 15.23 -8.02 6.59
CA ALA A 184 15.24 -9.45 6.92
C ALA A 184 16.62 -10.10 6.65
N PRO A 185 17.28 -10.65 7.70
CA PRO A 185 18.60 -11.25 7.56
C PRO A 185 18.54 -12.55 6.75
N GLY A 186 19.64 -12.90 6.08
CA GLY A 186 19.80 -14.20 5.42
C GLY A 186 18.94 -14.45 4.18
N VAL A 187 18.11 -13.49 3.76
CA VAL A 187 17.27 -13.60 2.55
C VAL A 187 17.81 -12.68 1.46
N VAL A 188 18.18 -13.20 0.28
CA VAL A 188 18.43 -12.35 -0.88
C VAL A 188 17.08 -12.06 -1.54
N PRO A 189 16.61 -10.80 -1.58
CA PRO A 189 15.30 -10.51 -2.18
C PRO A 189 15.34 -10.70 -3.70
N ASP A 190 14.24 -11.15 -4.27
CA ASP A 190 14.08 -11.35 -5.72
C ASP A 190 14.35 -10.06 -6.51
N PHE A 191 14.13 -8.90 -5.88
CA PHE A 191 14.48 -7.60 -6.43
C PHE A 191 15.95 -7.54 -6.91
N VAL A 192 16.84 -8.18 -6.15
CA VAL A 192 18.27 -8.31 -6.44
C VAL A 192 18.57 -9.60 -7.21
N ALA A 193 18.07 -10.74 -6.73
CA ALA A 193 18.42 -12.07 -7.27
C ALA A 193 17.94 -12.28 -8.71
N ASP A 194 16.67 -11.94 -8.98
CA ASP A 194 16.02 -12.17 -10.27
C ASP A 194 16.12 -10.97 -11.20
N ARG A 195 16.99 -10.01 -10.86
CA ARG A 195 17.25 -8.82 -11.67
C ARG A 195 15.98 -8.01 -11.98
N GLN A 196 15.05 -7.95 -11.03
CA GLN A 196 13.80 -7.19 -11.20
C GLN A 196 14.06 -5.67 -11.27
N GLY A 197 15.04 -5.17 -10.50
CA GLY A 197 15.57 -3.80 -10.64
C GLY A 197 16.66 -3.70 -11.71
N ASP A 198 16.85 -2.50 -12.26
CA ASP A 198 18.03 -2.20 -13.07
C ASP A 198 19.31 -2.19 -12.21
N GLU A 199 20.48 -2.11 -12.85
CA GLU A 199 21.76 -2.16 -12.12
C GLU A 199 21.86 -1.06 -11.05
N THR A 200 21.44 0.17 -11.38
CA THR A 200 21.51 1.32 -10.49
C THR A 200 20.64 1.12 -9.26
N ASP A 201 19.41 0.63 -9.45
CA ASP A 201 18.48 0.41 -8.35
C ASP A 201 18.88 -0.78 -7.49
N ARG A 202 19.46 -1.83 -8.08
CA ARG A 202 20.06 -2.94 -7.31
C ARG A 202 21.22 -2.46 -6.45
N GLU A 203 22.09 -1.60 -6.98
CA GLU A 203 23.20 -1.02 -6.21
C GLU A 203 22.70 -0.16 -5.05
N ARG A 204 21.71 0.71 -5.30
CA ARG A 204 21.04 1.52 -4.26
C ARG A 204 20.41 0.63 -3.20
N PHE A 205 19.64 -0.37 -3.62
CA PHE A 205 18.96 -1.29 -2.70
C PHE A 205 19.96 -2.05 -1.83
N ASN A 206 21.02 -2.60 -2.42
CA ASN A 206 22.07 -3.30 -1.69
C ASN A 206 22.82 -2.39 -0.72
N PHE A 207 23.04 -1.12 -1.07
CA PHE A 207 23.63 -0.15 -0.15
C PHE A 207 22.77 0.04 1.11
N TRP A 208 21.47 0.29 0.93
CA TRP A 208 20.54 0.52 2.03
C TRP A 208 20.30 -0.75 2.87
N ARG A 209 20.18 -1.90 2.21
CA ARG A 209 20.10 -3.22 2.88
C ARG A 209 21.31 -3.46 3.78
N ARG A 210 22.53 -3.21 3.31
CA ARG A 210 23.74 -3.35 4.15
C ARG A 210 23.67 -2.47 5.40
N ARG A 211 23.18 -1.23 5.29
CA ARG A 211 23.02 -0.31 6.43
C ARG A 211 21.95 -0.77 7.43
N ALA A 212 20.87 -1.38 6.95
CA ALA A 212 19.81 -1.94 7.79
C ALA A 212 20.23 -3.22 8.54
N GLN A 213 21.23 -3.93 8.02
CA GLN A 213 21.68 -5.24 8.53
C GLN A 213 22.96 -5.18 9.37
N LEU A 214 23.49 -3.99 9.63
CA LEU A 214 24.61 -3.81 10.56
C LEU A 214 24.20 -4.24 11.99
N PRO A 215 25.14 -4.69 12.83
CA PRO A 215 24.86 -4.96 14.25
C PRO A 215 24.29 -3.73 14.99
N ALA A 216 24.73 -2.53 14.61
CA ALA A 216 24.11 -1.26 14.94
C ALA A 216 23.54 -0.65 13.63
N PRO A 217 22.27 -0.92 13.30
CA PRO A 217 21.68 -0.45 12.05
C PRO A 217 21.72 1.07 11.94
N THR A 218 22.04 1.54 10.74
CA THR A 218 22.03 2.98 10.43
C THR A 218 20.97 3.35 9.38
N LEU A 219 20.23 2.35 8.89
CA LEU A 219 18.92 2.51 8.28
C LEU A 219 17.92 1.77 9.16
N VAL A 220 16.92 2.48 9.69
CA VAL A 220 15.95 1.90 10.63
C VAL A 220 14.52 2.25 10.25
N LEU A 221 13.57 1.41 10.66
CA LEU A 221 12.16 1.79 10.65
C LEU A 221 11.89 2.68 11.87
N GLY A 222 11.46 3.91 11.61
CA GLY A 222 10.89 4.81 12.61
C GLY A 222 9.50 4.36 13.00
N SER A 223 8.57 4.47 12.04
CA SER A 223 7.19 4.02 12.20
C SER A 223 6.61 3.49 10.88
N LYS A 224 5.55 2.70 10.99
CA LYS A 224 4.74 2.20 9.89
C LYS A 224 3.26 2.42 10.19
N THR A 225 2.51 2.89 9.22
CA THR A 225 1.06 2.95 9.25
C THR A 225 0.52 2.20 8.06
N THR A 226 -0.50 1.37 8.27
CA THR A 226 -1.22 0.71 7.19
C THR A 226 -2.72 0.94 7.31
N THR A 227 -3.38 1.33 6.21
CA THR A 227 -4.82 1.60 6.14
C THR A 227 -5.47 0.79 5.01
N GLY A 228 -6.65 0.21 5.24
CA GLY A 228 -7.40 -0.49 4.20
C GLY A 228 -6.61 -1.58 3.46
N ALA A 229 -5.76 -2.32 4.19
CA ALA A 229 -4.73 -3.16 3.58
C ALA A 229 -5.17 -4.64 3.47
N GLN A 230 -4.89 -5.27 2.31
CA GLN A 230 -5.16 -6.70 2.09
C GLN A 230 -4.05 -7.64 2.63
N ILE A 231 -3.20 -7.20 3.57
CA ILE A 231 -2.00 -7.94 4.00
C ILE A 231 -2.26 -9.44 4.30
N PRO A 232 -3.32 -9.84 5.03
CA PRO A 232 -3.58 -11.24 5.33
C PRO A 232 -3.82 -12.08 4.07
N LEU A 233 -4.51 -11.53 3.08
CA LEU A 233 -4.71 -12.19 1.78
C LEU A 233 -3.38 -12.30 1.05
N MET A 234 -2.61 -11.21 1.02
CA MET A 234 -1.35 -11.16 0.29
C MET A 234 -0.28 -12.08 0.88
N MET A 235 -0.29 -12.34 2.18
CA MET A 235 0.60 -13.30 2.85
C MET A 235 0.53 -14.71 2.27
N MET A 236 -0.61 -15.09 1.69
CA MET A 236 -0.81 -16.41 1.08
C MET A 236 0.07 -16.63 -0.16
N ARG A 237 0.70 -15.59 -0.72
CA ARG A 237 1.66 -15.69 -1.82
C ARG A 237 2.94 -16.46 -1.43
N SER A 238 3.31 -16.45 -0.15
CA SER A 238 4.56 -17.03 0.32
C SER A 238 4.32 -18.40 0.95
N LYS A 239 4.84 -19.46 0.32
CA LYS A 239 4.78 -20.83 0.84
C LYS A 239 5.32 -20.96 2.26
N ASN A 240 6.36 -20.19 2.62
CA ASN A 240 6.93 -20.21 3.96
C ASN A 240 5.99 -19.58 4.98
N VAL A 241 5.37 -18.44 4.65
CA VAL A 241 4.36 -17.80 5.51
C VAL A 241 3.16 -18.73 5.69
N VAL A 242 2.66 -19.34 4.61
CA VAL A 242 1.57 -20.33 4.67
C VAL A 242 1.91 -21.48 5.61
N ARG A 243 3.13 -22.03 5.56
CA ARG A 243 3.56 -23.11 6.47
C ARG A 243 3.57 -22.67 7.93
N VAL A 244 4.09 -21.47 8.23
CA VAL A 244 4.12 -20.92 9.60
C VAL A 244 2.70 -20.76 10.13
N LEU A 245 1.81 -20.13 9.35
CA LEU A 245 0.42 -19.90 9.74
C LEU A 245 -0.37 -21.21 9.88
N ALA A 246 -0.14 -22.19 9.00
CA ALA A 246 -0.77 -23.51 9.07
C ALA A 246 -0.37 -24.30 10.33
N GLN A 247 0.78 -23.99 10.93
CA GLN A 247 1.24 -24.53 12.22
C GLN A 247 0.70 -23.76 13.43
N GLY A 248 -0.16 -22.76 13.21
CA GLY A 248 -0.67 -21.87 14.26
C GLY A 248 0.38 -20.92 14.84
N GLN A 249 1.53 -20.80 14.17
CA GLN A 249 2.61 -19.92 14.61
C GLN A 249 2.36 -18.48 14.13
N ARG A 250 2.88 -17.52 14.89
CA ARG A 250 2.86 -16.10 14.53
C ARG A 250 4.13 -15.71 13.78
N LEU A 251 3.99 -14.70 12.93
CA LEU A 251 5.08 -14.14 12.14
C LEU A 251 5.95 -13.22 12.98
N ASP A 252 7.26 -13.25 12.74
CA ASP A 252 8.20 -12.37 13.41
C ASP A 252 8.10 -10.94 12.83
N PRO A 253 7.74 -9.92 13.61
CA PRO A 253 7.66 -8.54 13.11
C PRO A 253 9.05 -7.89 12.89
N THR A 254 10.11 -8.45 13.46
CA THR A 254 11.46 -7.86 13.40
C THR A 254 12.07 -7.91 12.01
N VAL A 255 11.60 -8.82 11.15
CA VAL A 255 12.01 -8.95 9.75
C VAL A 255 11.65 -7.71 8.90
N ILE A 256 10.72 -6.87 9.37
CA ILE A 256 10.39 -5.57 8.77
C ILE A 256 10.78 -4.38 9.66
N GLY A 257 11.60 -4.59 10.69
CA GLY A 257 12.09 -3.54 11.58
C GLY A 257 11.15 -3.15 12.72
N VAL A 258 10.08 -3.92 12.97
CA VAL A 258 9.20 -3.70 14.13
C VAL A 258 9.68 -4.57 15.29
N PRO A 259 10.14 -4.00 16.43
CA PRO A 259 10.61 -4.77 17.58
C PRO A 259 9.45 -5.55 18.21
N ARG A 260 9.74 -6.61 18.98
CA ARG A 260 8.70 -7.41 19.65
C ARG A 260 8.13 -6.76 20.91
N SER A 261 8.84 -5.79 21.48
CA SER A 261 8.50 -5.07 22.70
C SER A 261 8.94 -3.60 22.64
N GLY A 262 8.32 -2.75 23.45
CA GLY A 262 8.64 -1.32 23.53
C GLY A 262 7.49 -0.46 23.02
N LEU A 263 7.82 0.74 22.53
CA LEU A 263 6.83 1.66 21.99
C LEU A 263 6.19 1.12 20.68
N PRO A 264 4.93 1.45 20.40
CA PRO A 264 4.32 1.22 19.10
C PRO A 264 5.19 1.74 17.96
N LYS A 265 5.46 0.88 16.98
CA LYS A 265 6.10 1.23 15.71
C LYS A 265 5.19 1.02 14.52
N TRP A 266 4.17 0.17 14.63
CA TRP A 266 3.24 -0.08 13.55
C TRP A 266 1.80 0.13 14.03
N CYS A 267 1.07 1.04 13.40
CA CYS A 267 -0.37 1.17 13.59
C CYS A 267 -1.13 0.69 12.35
N ILE A 268 -2.13 -0.16 12.57
CA ILE A 268 -2.98 -0.76 11.55
C ILE A 268 -4.38 -0.19 11.73
N PHE A 269 -4.89 0.49 10.71
CA PHE A 269 -6.27 0.97 10.68
C PHE A 269 -7.08 0.14 9.70
N TYR A 270 -8.25 -0.29 10.14
CA TYR A 270 -9.22 -0.99 9.30
C TYR A 270 -10.62 -0.44 9.57
N ASP A 271 -11.44 -0.40 8.54
CA ASP A 271 -12.87 -0.15 8.63
C ASP A 271 -13.57 -1.49 8.32
N VAL A 272 -14.58 -1.84 9.12
CA VAL A 272 -15.35 -3.08 8.93
C VAL A 272 -16.13 -3.10 7.61
N ASP A 273 -16.45 -1.92 7.07
CA ASP A 273 -17.13 -1.75 5.79
C ASP A 273 -16.15 -1.70 4.60
N ASP A 274 -14.83 -1.60 4.86
CA ASP A 274 -13.79 -1.72 3.84
C ASP A 274 -13.51 -3.21 3.55
N ILE A 275 -14.05 -3.70 2.44
CA ILE A 275 -13.98 -5.11 2.07
C ILE A 275 -12.56 -5.59 1.72
N LEU A 276 -11.62 -4.65 1.53
CA LEU A 276 -10.21 -4.93 1.28
C LEU A 276 -9.35 -4.66 2.53
N GLY A 277 -9.90 -4.01 3.56
CA GLY A 277 -9.21 -3.65 4.79
C GLY A 277 -9.32 -4.73 5.86
N PHE A 278 -8.24 -5.48 6.09
CA PHE A 278 -8.24 -6.54 7.09
C PHE A 278 -7.44 -6.19 8.35
N PRO A 279 -7.96 -6.54 9.56
CA PRO A 279 -7.12 -6.58 10.75
C PRO A 279 -6.02 -7.63 10.56
N THR A 280 -4.80 -7.27 10.95
CA THR A 280 -3.56 -7.97 10.61
C THR A 280 -2.64 -8.20 11.83
N ARG A 281 -2.80 -7.45 12.93
CA ARG A 281 -1.93 -7.53 14.12
C ARG A 281 -1.80 -8.96 14.64
N ARG A 282 -2.90 -9.71 14.66
CA ARG A 282 -2.96 -11.07 15.23
C ARG A 282 -2.10 -12.09 14.50
N LEU A 283 -1.63 -11.78 13.29
CA LEU A 283 -0.71 -12.62 12.53
C LEU A 283 0.74 -12.52 13.04
N PHE A 284 1.08 -11.53 13.87
CA PHE A 284 2.45 -11.24 14.30
C PHE A 284 2.70 -11.48 15.78
N ASP A 285 3.93 -11.86 16.10
CA ASP A 285 4.46 -12.00 17.46
C ASP A 285 4.94 -10.65 18.02
N ALA A 286 3.99 -9.72 18.20
CA ALA A 286 4.27 -8.35 18.63
C ALA A 286 3.48 -7.97 19.88
N HIS A 287 4.17 -7.79 21.01
CA HIS A 287 3.58 -7.39 22.27
C HIS A 287 3.72 -5.87 22.46
N GLY A 288 2.65 -5.12 22.15
CA GLY A 288 2.56 -3.67 22.35
C GLY A 288 3.17 -2.81 21.22
N THR A 289 3.99 -3.38 20.34
CA THR A 289 4.67 -2.63 19.26
C THR A 289 3.88 -2.53 17.95
N ILE A 290 2.86 -3.38 17.78
CA ILE A 290 1.86 -3.27 16.71
C ILE A 290 0.52 -2.94 17.36
N GLN A 291 -0.06 -1.82 16.97
CA GLN A 291 -1.41 -1.42 17.35
C GLN A 291 -2.36 -1.65 16.18
N GLU A 292 -3.60 -1.97 16.50
CA GLU A 292 -4.66 -2.22 15.54
C GLU A 292 -5.91 -1.52 16.04
N THR A 293 -6.50 -0.70 15.18
CA THR A 293 -7.61 0.17 15.52
C THR A 293 -8.66 0.12 14.42
N GLU A 294 -9.88 -0.21 14.84
CA GLU A 294 -11.06 -0.06 13.99
C GLU A 294 -11.40 1.43 13.86
N VAL A 295 -11.73 1.87 12.66
CA VAL A 295 -12.18 3.22 12.35
C VAL A 295 -13.42 3.17 11.49
N ASN A 296 -14.16 4.26 11.48
CA ASN A 296 -15.24 4.49 10.52
C ASN A 296 -14.81 5.65 9.61
N THR A 297 -14.56 5.35 8.35
CA THR A 297 -14.08 6.29 7.32
C THR A 297 -15.16 6.65 6.32
N GLY A 298 -16.21 5.83 6.15
CA GLY A 298 -17.25 6.06 5.17
C GLY A 298 -18.57 5.35 5.45
N LEU A 299 -19.60 5.68 4.65
CA LEU A 299 -20.95 5.07 4.76
C LEU A 299 -21.16 3.90 3.79
N ASN A 300 -20.20 3.63 2.92
CA ASN A 300 -20.25 2.56 1.92
C ASN A 300 -18.83 2.01 1.69
N PRO A 301 -18.69 0.82 1.08
CA PRO A 301 -17.38 0.18 0.93
C PRO A 301 -16.34 0.99 0.14
N THR A 302 -16.76 1.78 -0.84
CA THR A 302 -15.85 2.63 -1.63
C THR A 302 -15.26 3.75 -0.79
N ASP A 303 -16.12 4.46 -0.04
CA ASP A 303 -15.70 5.52 0.88
C ASP A 303 -14.88 4.96 2.04
N ALA A 304 -15.31 3.81 2.59
CA ALA A 304 -14.61 3.12 3.66
C ALA A 304 -13.15 2.81 3.26
N HIS A 305 -12.94 2.38 2.02
CA HIS A 305 -11.60 2.10 1.49
C HIS A 305 -10.76 3.36 1.23
N SER A 306 -11.39 4.47 0.84
CA SER A 306 -10.68 5.62 0.25
C SER A 306 -10.43 6.78 1.22
N LEU A 307 -11.21 6.90 2.31
CA LEU A 307 -11.23 8.11 3.14
C LEU A 307 -10.35 8.07 4.41
N TYR A 308 -9.49 7.06 4.57
CA TYR A 308 -8.56 7.00 5.72
C TYR A 308 -7.65 8.25 5.82
N TRP A 309 -7.24 8.81 4.68
CA TRP A 309 -6.29 9.92 4.58
C TRP A 309 -6.81 11.23 5.18
N THR A 310 -8.13 11.40 5.23
CA THR A 310 -8.80 12.60 5.74
C THR A 310 -9.46 12.37 7.09
N ASN A 311 -9.48 11.12 7.58
CA ASN A 311 -10.06 10.78 8.87
C ASN A 311 -9.28 11.43 10.03
N ALA A 312 -9.97 12.26 10.81
CA ALA A 312 -9.34 13.06 11.87
C ALA A 312 -8.69 12.21 12.99
N TYR A 313 -9.25 11.03 13.27
CA TYR A 313 -8.71 10.12 14.27
C TYR A 313 -7.45 9.42 13.74
N VAL A 314 -7.50 8.90 12.50
CA VAL A 314 -6.34 8.32 11.81
C VAL A 314 -5.19 9.33 11.79
N LEU A 315 -5.45 10.57 11.35
CA LEU A 315 -4.44 11.65 11.33
C LEU A 315 -3.80 11.90 12.69
N THR A 316 -4.60 11.87 13.76
CA THR A 316 -4.12 12.12 15.12
C THR A 316 -3.19 11.00 15.60
N GLU A 317 -3.62 9.74 15.43
CA GLU A 317 -2.85 8.58 15.89
C GLU A 317 -1.59 8.37 15.02
N VAL A 318 -1.65 8.65 13.72
CA VAL A 318 -0.46 8.58 12.84
C VAL A 318 0.55 9.66 13.20
N ALA A 319 0.10 10.90 13.43
CA ALA A 319 1.00 11.99 13.82
C ALA A 319 1.70 11.69 15.15
N LYS A 320 0.95 11.17 16.13
CA LYS A 320 1.48 10.71 17.41
C LYS A 320 2.48 9.58 17.26
N LEU A 321 2.17 8.56 16.45
CA LEU A 321 3.07 7.42 16.20
C LEU A 321 4.40 7.88 15.62
N ILE A 322 4.38 8.78 14.63
CA ILE A 322 5.60 9.35 14.02
C ILE A 322 6.38 10.12 15.08
N SER A 323 5.72 11.04 15.81
CA SER A 323 6.32 11.90 16.83
C SER A 323 7.07 11.11 17.92
N GLN A 324 6.46 10.01 18.39
CA GLN A 324 7.06 9.12 19.39
C GLN A 324 8.29 8.35 18.89
N ASN A 325 8.51 8.31 17.57
CA ASN A 325 9.58 7.59 16.91
C ASN A 325 10.54 8.53 16.15
N LEU A 326 10.52 9.85 16.41
CA LEU A 326 11.47 10.85 15.89
C LEU A 326 12.80 10.89 16.64
#